data_AF-A0A9P8INX8-F1
#
_entry.id   AF-A0A9P8INX8-F1
#
_cell.length_a   1.000
_cell.length_b   1.000
_cell.length_c   1.000
_cell.angle_alpha   90.00
_cell.angle_beta   90.00
_cell.angle_gamma   90.00
#
_symmetry.space_group_name_H-M   'P 1'
#
loop_
_entity.id
_entity.type
_entity.pdbx_description
1 polymer ?
#
loop_
_entity_poly.entity_id
_entity_poly.type
_entity_poly.pdbx_seq_one_letter_code
_entity_poly.pdbx_strand_id
1 'polypeptide(L)'
;MAGYWAESRILGGVVLFDRRQPVPGSSVDQDAIYIHPDRDDVTYRICRLTSEQKLQLLKFLTADEPGQNPLPILPSEKNDYRIDPEESPEDTGIYRDIWDRSELREDAYDRRLRDVWNKVDYLTHSDKGNAGDRALERRNRIFYAYSDDEA
;
A
#
# COMPACT_ATOMS: atom_id res chain seq x y z
N MET A 1 3.73 -10.82 7.35
CA MET A 1 4.20 -11.47 6.11
C MET A 1 5.48 -12.26 6.40
N ALA A 2 5.40 -13.59 6.60
CA ALA A 2 6.60 -14.39 6.93
C ALA A 2 7.50 -14.68 5.71
N GLY A 3 6.94 -14.67 4.50
CA GLY A 3 7.66 -15.01 3.26
C GLY A 3 8.55 -13.91 2.67
N TYR A 4 8.41 -12.65 3.13
CA TYR A 4 9.09 -11.49 2.55
C TYR A 4 9.97 -10.73 3.55
N TRP A 5 10.45 -11.44 4.57
CA TRP A 5 11.27 -10.84 5.62
C TRP A 5 12.56 -10.23 5.07
N ALA A 6 13.30 -10.98 4.25
CA ALA A 6 14.57 -10.50 3.68
C ALA A 6 14.36 -9.22 2.85
N GLU A 7 13.30 -9.19 2.05
CA GLU A 7 12.96 -8.03 1.24
C GLU A 7 12.61 -6.81 2.09
N SER A 8 11.81 -7.01 3.14
CA SER A 8 11.46 -5.94 4.07
C SER A 8 12.70 -5.36 4.77
N ARG A 9 13.73 -6.20 5.01
CA ARG A 9 15.01 -5.75 5.58
C ARG A 9 15.87 -5.01 4.55
N ILE A 10 16.00 -5.53 3.33
CA ILE A 10 16.87 -4.98 2.27
C ILE A 10 16.22 -3.75 1.61
N LEU A 11 15.01 -3.89 1.09
CA LEU A 11 14.31 -2.86 0.31
C LEU A 11 13.50 -1.90 1.19
N GLY A 12 13.20 -2.25 2.44
CA GLY A 12 12.40 -1.43 3.35
C GLY A 12 10.91 -1.80 3.41
N GLY A 13 10.48 -2.76 2.59
CA GLY A 13 9.11 -3.27 2.54
C GLY A 13 8.98 -4.33 1.45
N VAL A 14 7.74 -4.73 1.16
CA VAL A 14 7.43 -5.67 0.09
C VAL A 14 7.05 -4.90 -1.18
N VAL A 15 7.73 -5.18 -2.29
CA VAL A 15 7.48 -4.54 -3.58
C VAL A 15 6.28 -5.17 -4.27
N LEU A 16 5.34 -4.33 -4.70
CA LEU A 16 4.10 -4.70 -5.39
C LEU A 16 4.01 -4.02 -6.76
N PHE A 17 3.18 -4.55 -7.64
CA PHE A 17 3.02 -4.09 -9.02
C PHE A 17 1.54 -3.92 -9.35
N ASP A 18 1.22 -3.00 -10.27
CA ASP A 18 -0.11 -2.95 -10.87
C ASP A 18 -0.24 -4.06 -11.91
N ARG A 19 -1.18 -4.98 -11.68
CA ARG A 19 -1.40 -6.17 -12.51
C ARG A 19 -2.60 -6.01 -13.45
N ARG A 20 -3.27 -4.86 -13.43
CA ARG A 20 -4.39 -4.58 -14.34
C ARG A 20 -3.88 -4.41 -15.76
N GLN A 21 -4.71 -4.79 -16.72
CA GLN A 21 -4.43 -4.53 -18.13
C GLN A 21 -4.64 -3.03 -18.42
N PRO A 22 -3.70 -2.36 -19.10
CA PRO A 22 -3.87 -0.97 -19.47
C PRO A 22 -4.95 -0.89 -20.55
N VAL A 23 -6.11 -0.35 -20.18
CA VAL A 23 -7.19 -0.06 -21.13
C VAL A 23 -7.05 1.40 -21.55
N PRO A 24 -7.31 1.77 -22.82
CA PRO A 24 -7.29 3.17 -23.24
C PRO A 24 -8.19 4.03 -22.35
N GLY A 25 -7.61 5.10 -21.77
CA GLY A 25 -8.32 5.99 -20.84
C GLY A 25 -8.34 5.54 -19.36
N SER A 26 -7.72 4.40 -19.03
CA SER A 26 -7.53 3.97 -17.65
C SER A 26 -6.34 4.69 -16.99
N SER A 27 -6.38 4.83 -15.66
CA SER A 27 -5.29 5.38 -14.85
C SER A 27 -4.20 4.35 -14.50
N VAL A 28 -4.21 3.19 -15.15
CA VAL A 28 -3.26 2.09 -14.91
C VAL A 28 -1.89 2.50 -15.43
N ASP A 29 -0.91 2.52 -14.54
CA ASP A 29 0.50 2.75 -14.87
C ASP A 29 1.26 1.42 -14.73
N GLN A 30 1.60 0.80 -15.87
CA GLN A 30 2.33 -0.47 -15.88
C GLN A 30 3.75 -0.36 -15.31
N ASP A 31 4.32 0.83 -15.28
CA ASP A 31 5.67 1.10 -14.75
C ASP A 31 5.60 1.61 -13.29
N ALA A 32 4.42 1.61 -12.68
CA ALA A 32 4.24 1.93 -11.27
C ALA A 32 4.73 0.78 -10.40
N ILE A 33 5.70 1.10 -9.55
CA ILE A 33 6.22 0.21 -8.52
C ILE A 33 5.69 0.71 -7.19
N TYR A 34 5.16 -0.19 -6.38
CA TYR A 34 4.64 0.11 -5.06
C TYR A 34 5.48 -0.58 -4.00
N ILE A 35 5.52 -0.02 -2.80
CA ILE A 35 6.14 -0.62 -1.62
C ILE A 35 5.15 -0.66 -0.48
N HIS A 36 5.00 -1.83 0.13
CA HIS A 36 4.28 -2.04 1.38
C HIS A 36 5.30 -2.11 2.53
N PRO A 37 5.56 -1.00 3.23
CA PRO A 37 6.52 -0.96 4.34
C PRO A 37 6.08 -1.85 5.51
N ASP A 38 7.07 -2.44 6.19
CA ASP A 38 6.89 -3.30 7.38
C ASP A 38 7.82 -2.85 8.52
N ARG A 39 7.92 -1.53 8.72
CA ARG A 39 8.78 -0.90 9.74
C ARG A 39 7.98 0.05 10.61
N ASP A 40 8.37 0.12 11.88
CA ASP A 40 7.84 1.10 12.84
C ASP A 40 8.24 2.52 12.43
N ASP A 41 7.45 3.51 12.85
CA ASP A 41 7.63 4.95 12.58
C ASP A 41 7.71 5.34 11.08
N VAL A 42 7.32 4.42 10.20
CA VAL A 42 7.00 4.67 8.79
C VAL A 42 5.47 4.60 8.66
N THR A 43 4.95 4.78 7.45
CA THR A 43 3.53 4.51 7.20
C THR A 43 3.25 3.01 7.18
N TYR A 44 2.01 2.61 7.47
CA TYR A 44 1.52 1.25 7.17
C TYR A 44 0.95 1.11 5.75
N ARG A 45 0.72 2.23 5.04
CA ARG A 45 0.03 2.24 3.74
C ARG A 45 0.95 1.85 2.59
N ILE A 46 0.38 1.24 1.57
CA ILE A 46 1.09 0.91 0.33
C ILE A 46 1.37 2.20 -0.42
N CYS A 47 2.64 2.47 -0.73
CA CYS A 47 3.06 3.73 -1.35
C CYS A 47 3.58 3.47 -2.76
N ARG A 48 3.15 4.27 -3.74
CA ARG A 48 3.79 4.30 -5.06
C ARG A 48 5.17 4.94 -4.94
N LEU A 49 6.19 4.31 -5.51
CA LEU A 49 7.54 4.87 -5.56
C LEU A 49 7.60 6.09 -6.48
N THR A 50 8.28 7.13 -6.02
CA THR A 50 8.55 8.32 -6.81
C THR A 50 9.56 8.03 -7.93
N SER A 51 9.53 8.84 -8.99
CA SER A 51 10.52 8.74 -10.06
C SER A 51 11.95 8.92 -9.55
N GLU A 52 12.15 9.78 -8.55
CA GLU A 52 13.43 10.01 -7.90
C GLU A 52 13.92 8.76 -7.18
N GLN A 53 13.06 8.09 -6.38
CA GLN A 53 13.41 6.83 -5.70
C GLN A 53 13.78 5.74 -6.72
N LYS A 54 13.00 5.60 -7.80
CA LYS A 54 13.29 4.65 -8.89
C LYS A 54 14.64 4.95 -9.55
N LEU A 55 14.90 6.21 -9.89
CA LEU A 55 16.13 6.64 -10.54
C LEU A 55 17.36 6.47 -9.63
N GLN A 56 17.23 6.79 -8.34
CA GLN A 56 18.30 6.60 -7.36
C GLN A 56 18.66 5.12 -7.21
N LEU A 57 17.66 4.25 -7.11
CA LEU A 57 17.88 2.82 -7.05
C LEU A 57 18.57 2.30 -8.32
N LEU A 58 18.07 2.70 -9.50
CA LEU A 58 18.66 2.29 -10.77
C LEU A 58 20.13 2.71 -10.86
N LYS A 59 20.43 3.99 -10.59
CA LYS A 59 21.81 4.51 -10.61
C LYS A 59 22.72 3.76 -9.65
N PHE A 60 22.24 3.43 -8.46
CA PHE A 60 23.02 2.67 -7.49
C PHE A 60 23.31 1.25 -7.96
N LEU A 61 22.33 0.57 -8.56
CA LEU A 61 22.48 -0.82 -9.02
C LEU A 61 23.31 -0.96 -10.30
N THR A 62 23.36 0.07 -11.15
CA THR A 62 24.06 0.02 -12.45
C THR A 62 25.40 0.76 -12.45
N ALA A 63 25.83 1.36 -11.33
CA ALA A 63 27.10 2.06 -11.26
C ALA A 63 28.27 1.08 -11.10
N ASP A 64 29.36 1.31 -11.84
CA ASP A 64 30.62 0.56 -11.66
C ASP A 64 31.20 0.79 -10.26
N GLU A 65 31.11 2.03 -9.78
CA GLU A 65 31.43 2.44 -8.41
C GLU A 65 30.16 3.00 -7.74
N PRO A 66 29.44 2.19 -6.94
CA PRO A 66 28.18 2.63 -6.35
C PRO A 66 28.41 3.74 -5.32
N GLY A 67 27.67 4.83 -5.47
CA GLY A 67 27.67 5.96 -4.53
C GLY A 67 26.87 5.68 -3.25
N GLN A 68 26.15 6.70 -2.77
CA GLN A 68 25.31 6.56 -1.58
C GLN A 68 24.23 5.49 -1.78
N ASN A 69 24.16 4.53 -0.85
CA ASN A 69 23.15 3.47 -0.86
C ASN A 69 21.75 4.05 -0.62
N PRO A 70 20.79 3.90 -1.56
CA PRO A 70 19.42 4.39 -1.40
C PRO A 70 18.53 3.41 -0.62
N LEU A 71 19.06 2.26 -0.20
CA LEU A 71 18.33 1.23 0.53
C LEU A 71 18.52 1.38 2.05
N PRO A 72 17.50 1.11 2.87
CA PRO A 72 16.12 0.76 2.49
C PRO A 72 15.34 1.95 1.93
N ILE A 73 14.39 1.69 1.02
CA ILE A 73 13.49 2.70 0.49
C ILE A 73 12.40 2.98 1.54
N LEU A 74 12.44 4.16 2.13
CA LEU A 74 11.44 4.59 3.11
C LEU A 74 10.46 5.56 2.44
N PRO A 75 9.14 5.22 2.41
CA PRO A 75 8.12 6.17 2.00
C PRO A 75 8.17 7.46 2.83
N SER A 76 7.94 8.57 2.15
CA SER A 76 7.91 9.89 2.76
C SER A 76 6.62 10.62 2.37
N GLU A 77 6.49 11.87 2.80
CA GLU A 77 5.39 12.74 2.37
C GLU A 77 5.38 12.99 0.84
N LYS A 78 6.51 12.78 0.16
CA LYS A 78 6.60 12.88 -1.31
C LYS A 78 5.92 11.72 -2.03
N ASN A 79 5.67 10.61 -1.34
CA ASN A 79 4.88 9.50 -1.86
C ASN A 79 3.40 9.85 -1.65
N ASP A 80 2.84 10.62 -2.59
CA ASP A 80 1.51 11.20 -2.52
C ASP A 80 0.39 10.23 -2.90
N TYR A 81 0.70 9.25 -3.74
CA TYR A 81 -0.21 8.17 -4.10
C TYR A 81 -0.07 6.98 -3.14
N ARG A 82 -1.06 6.81 -2.26
CA ARG A 82 -1.09 5.79 -1.21
C ARG A 82 -2.38 4.99 -1.26
N ILE A 83 -2.28 3.70 -0.97
CA ILE A 83 -3.37 2.73 -0.96
C ILE A 83 -3.47 2.12 0.43
N ASP A 84 -4.68 1.99 0.94
CA ASP A 84 -4.92 1.26 2.19
C ASP A 84 -4.77 -0.25 1.96
N PRO A 85 -3.93 -0.95 2.74
CA PRO A 85 -3.74 -2.40 2.61
C PRO A 85 -5.03 -3.21 2.76
N GLU A 86 -6.05 -2.64 3.41
CA GLU A 86 -7.38 -3.22 3.60
C GLU A 86 -8.23 -3.25 2.30
N GLU A 87 -7.89 -2.46 1.27
CA GLU A 87 -8.58 -2.53 -0.02
C GLU A 87 -8.23 -3.83 -0.76
N SER A 88 -9.20 -4.42 -1.44
CA SER A 88 -9.02 -5.69 -2.14
C SER A 88 -7.89 -5.61 -3.19
N PRO A 89 -7.02 -6.63 -3.29
CA PRO A 89 -6.05 -6.72 -4.38
C PRO A 89 -6.72 -6.83 -5.76
N GLU A 90 -7.96 -7.34 -5.83
CA GLU A 90 -8.73 -7.41 -7.08
C GLU A 90 -9.17 -6.02 -7.54
N ASP A 91 -9.71 -5.22 -6.62
CA ASP A 91 -10.17 -3.85 -6.90
C ASP A 91 -9.00 -2.91 -7.21
N THR A 92 -7.95 -2.98 -6.37
CA THR A 92 -6.78 -2.12 -6.54
C THR A 92 -5.88 -2.57 -7.69
N GLY A 93 -5.88 -3.86 -8.02
CA GLY A 93 -4.95 -4.44 -8.97
C GLY A 93 -3.50 -4.48 -8.49
N ILE A 94 -3.22 -4.06 -7.25
CA ILE A 94 -1.86 -3.88 -6.75
C ILE A 94 -1.46 -5.08 -5.90
N TYR A 95 -0.66 -5.96 -6.50
CA TYR A 95 -0.14 -7.16 -5.83
C TYR A 95 1.08 -7.72 -6.54
N ARG A 96 1.87 -8.51 -5.80
CA ARG A 96 2.89 -9.36 -6.40
C ARG A 96 2.26 -10.66 -6.86
N ASP A 97 1.72 -11.42 -5.92
CA ASP A 97 0.86 -12.56 -6.16
C ASP A 97 -0.53 -12.24 -5.57
N ILE A 98 -1.60 -12.72 -6.21
CA ILE A 98 -2.97 -12.48 -5.75
C ILE A 98 -3.21 -13.12 -4.38
N TRP A 99 -2.49 -14.21 -4.07
CA TRP A 99 -2.61 -14.92 -2.80
C TRP A 99 -1.80 -14.28 -1.66
N ASP A 100 -0.93 -13.31 -1.94
CA ASP A 100 -0.12 -12.64 -0.92
C ASP A 100 -0.93 -11.67 -0.05
N ARG A 101 -2.08 -11.21 -0.55
CA ARG A 101 -2.97 -10.26 0.11
C ARG A 101 -4.34 -10.89 0.23
N SER A 102 -4.73 -11.21 1.46
CA SER A 102 -6.10 -11.61 1.76
C SER A 102 -6.91 -10.41 2.21
N GLU A 103 -8.22 -10.46 2.00
CA GLU A 103 -9.13 -9.50 2.61
C GLU A 103 -8.93 -9.47 4.12
N LEU A 104 -9.13 -8.28 4.70
CA LEU A 104 -9.14 -8.16 6.16
C LEU A 104 -10.24 -9.07 6.71
N ARG A 105 -9.93 -9.86 7.73
CA ARG A 105 -10.94 -10.67 8.43
C ARG A 105 -12.03 -9.76 9.01
N GLU A 106 -13.24 -10.28 9.13
CA GLU A 106 -14.38 -9.50 9.63
C GLU A 106 -14.22 -9.09 11.10
N ASP A 107 -13.59 -9.95 11.90
CA ASP A 107 -13.27 -9.72 13.31
C ASP A 107 -12.01 -8.88 13.55
N ALA A 108 -11.23 -8.63 12.49
CA ALA A 108 -9.99 -7.89 12.60
C ALA A 108 -10.22 -6.37 12.65
N TYR A 109 -9.40 -5.69 13.43
CA TYR A 109 -9.43 -4.24 13.54
C TYR A 109 -8.97 -3.58 12.24
N ASP A 110 -9.85 -2.76 11.65
CA ASP A 110 -9.56 -1.97 10.46
C ASP A 110 -8.76 -0.71 10.84
N ARG A 111 -7.50 -0.62 10.40
CA ARG A 111 -6.60 0.48 10.79
C ARG A 111 -7.09 1.84 10.29
N ARG A 112 -7.90 1.85 9.23
CA ARG A 112 -8.52 3.07 8.70
C ARG A 112 -9.51 3.71 9.68
N LEU A 113 -10.00 2.97 10.69
CA LEU A 113 -10.86 3.47 11.76
C LEU A 113 -10.11 4.10 12.95
N ARG A 114 -8.77 4.21 12.90
CA ARG A 114 -8.02 4.95 13.93
C ARG A 114 -8.56 6.37 14.08
N ASP A 115 -8.77 6.83 15.30
CA ASP A 115 -9.29 8.16 15.63
C ASP A 115 -8.23 9.25 15.45
N VAL A 116 -6.97 8.94 15.79
CA VAL A 116 -5.85 9.88 15.68
C VAL A 116 -5.40 10.01 14.22
N TRP A 117 -5.47 11.23 13.69
CA TRP A 117 -4.79 11.60 12.45
C TRP A 117 -3.29 11.73 12.68
N ASN A 118 -2.50 11.16 11.78
CA ASN A 118 -1.07 11.40 11.70
C ASN A 118 -0.66 11.61 10.25
N LYS A 119 0.33 12.50 10.02
CA LYS A 119 0.82 12.85 8.69
C LYS A 119 1.67 11.74 8.06
N VAL A 120 2.18 10.83 8.89
CA VAL A 120 2.97 9.68 8.45
C VAL A 120 2.11 8.75 7.60
N ASP A 121 0.86 8.49 7.99
CA ASP A 121 -0.09 7.62 7.29
C ASP A 121 -0.98 8.37 6.30
N TYR A 122 -1.51 9.51 6.72
CA TYR A 122 -2.47 10.28 5.94
C TYR A 122 -1.95 11.69 5.70
N LEU A 123 -1.68 12.01 4.44
CA LEU A 123 -1.05 13.29 4.09
C LEU A 123 -1.93 14.49 4.42
N THR A 124 -3.25 14.27 4.42
CA THR A 124 -4.25 15.28 4.75
C THR A 124 -5.34 14.70 5.65
N HIS A 125 -6.06 15.59 6.35
CA HIS A 125 -7.26 15.20 7.10
C HIS A 125 -8.36 14.65 6.19
N SER A 126 -8.45 15.15 4.96
CA SER A 126 -9.42 14.66 3.96
C SER A 126 -9.11 13.22 3.55
N ASP A 127 -7.85 12.88 3.29
CA ASP A 127 -7.41 11.51 3.03
C ASP A 127 -7.74 10.57 4.21
N LYS A 128 -7.51 11.04 5.45
CA LYS A 128 -7.92 10.30 6.65
C LYS A 128 -9.43 10.07 6.73
N GLY A 129 -10.23 11.09 6.45
CA GLY A 129 -11.70 11.01 6.40
C GLY A 129 -12.16 9.98 5.37
N ASN A 130 -11.66 10.09 4.13
CA ASN A 130 -12.01 9.18 3.04
C ASN A 130 -11.64 7.72 3.34
N ALA A 131 -10.50 7.49 4.01
CA ALA A 131 -10.13 6.14 4.46
C ALA A 131 -11.09 5.62 5.53
N GLY A 132 -11.52 6.48 6.45
CA GLY A 132 -12.56 6.18 7.44
C GLY A 132 -13.89 5.82 6.79
N ASP A 133 -14.32 6.57 5.77
CA ASP A 133 -15.57 6.32 5.04
C ASP A 133 -15.57 4.93 4.39
N ARG A 134 -14.49 4.56 3.69
CA ARG A 134 -14.34 3.21 3.11
C ARG A 134 -14.39 2.10 4.16
N ALA A 135 -13.83 2.34 5.34
CA ALA A 135 -13.88 1.39 6.45
C ALA A 135 -15.29 1.25 7.05
N LEU A 136 -16.04 2.35 7.14
CA LEU A 136 -17.43 2.36 7.56
C LEU A 136 -18.33 1.65 6.53
N GLU A 137 -18.12 1.89 5.24
CA GLU A 137 -18.80 1.18 4.16
C GLU A 137 -18.57 -0.33 4.23
N ARG A 138 -17.32 -0.76 4.44
CA ARG A 138 -16.99 -2.18 4.66
C ARG A 138 -17.72 -2.73 5.89
N ARG A 139 -17.66 -2.03 7.02
CA ARG A 139 -18.32 -2.47 8.28
C ARG A 139 -19.83 -2.61 8.10
N ASN A 140 -20.47 -1.66 7.41
CA ASN A 140 -21.90 -1.71 7.13
C ASN A 140 -22.25 -2.89 6.22
N ARG A 141 -21.45 -3.14 5.18
CA ARG A 141 -21.64 -4.29 4.28
C ARG A 141 -21.62 -5.62 5.05
N ILE A 142 -20.66 -5.80 5.94
CA ILE A 142 -20.55 -6.99 6.80
C ILE A 142 -21.78 -7.09 7.70
N PHE A 143 -22.13 -6.01 8.39
CA PHE A 143 -23.28 -5.99 9.32
C PHE A 143 -24.59 -6.36 8.63
N TYR A 144 -24.87 -5.81 7.45
CA TYR A 144 -26.10 -6.11 6.71
C TYR A 144 -26.10 -7.52 6.10
N ALA A 145 -24.96 -8.04 5.67
CA ALA A 145 -24.87 -9.43 5.20
C ALA A 145 -25.29 -10.41 6.32
N TYR A 146 -24.84 -10.17 7.55
CA TYR A 146 -25.25 -10.96 8.71
C TYR A 146 -26.75 -10.85 9.03
N SER A 147 -27.35 -9.66 8.89
CA SER A 147 -28.78 -9.49 9.17
C SER A 147 -29.67 -10.20 8.14
N ASP A 148 -29.21 -10.33 6.91
CA ASP A 148 -29.94 -11.04 5.84
C ASP A 148 -29.82 -12.57 5.97
N ASP A 149 -28.71 -13.08 6.49
CA ASP A 149 -28.51 -14.53 6.74
C ASP A 149 -29.31 -15.06 7.96
N GLU A 150 -29.72 -14.18 8.87
CA GLU A 150 -30.54 -14.52 10.05
C GLU A 150 -32.07 -14.43 9.80
N ALA A 151 -32.52 -14.01 8.61
CA ALA A 151 -33.92 -13.79 8.24
C ALA A 151 -34.54 -14.94 7.41
#